data_AF-A0A8I2Z9W2-F1
#
_entry.id   AF-A0A8I2Z9W2-F1
#
_cell.length_a   1.000
_cell.length_b   1.000
_cell.length_c   1.000
_cell.angle_alpha   90.00
_cell.angle_beta   90.00
_cell.angle_gamma   90.00
#
_symmetry.space_group_name_H-M   'P 1'
#
loop_
_entity.id
_entity.type
_entity.pdbx_description
1 polymer ?
#
loop_
_entity_poly.entity_id
_entity_poly.type
_entity_poly.pdbx_seq_one_letter_code
_entity_poly.pdbx_strand_id
1 'polypeptide(L)'
;MDTNEEAREQSFPAKTRQALGTINGVATEANSVWFSDRIMVTMSQEGRLSQWVHVPILPSPADMVDMNLSASSRGMLPSTHLTATTLLGGGGDERETLGQFYAAQIARLISLRDSEDRRTLVLGLGLLKVDTAREAFFDTMDLIKEVL
;
A
#
# COMPACT_ATOMS: atom_id res chain seq x y z
N MET A 1 -14.63 40.33 -25.63
CA MET A 1 -15.49 39.91 -24.51
C MET A 1 -14.84 38.65 -23.96
N ASP A 2 -14.02 38.83 -22.95
CA ASP A 2 -13.26 37.76 -22.30
C ASP A 2 -14.21 36.96 -21.40
N THR A 3 -14.52 35.72 -21.79
CA THR A 3 -15.17 34.75 -20.90
C THR A 3 -14.09 34.11 -20.04
N ASN A 4 -13.74 34.78 -18.94
CA ASN A 4 -12.94 34.20 -17.88
C ASN A 4 -13.84 33.21 -17.14
N GLU A 5 -13.88 31.97 -17.62
CA GLU A 5 -14.60 30.87 -16.98
C GLU A 5 -13.84 30.53 -15.69
N GLU A 6 -14.27 31.12 -14.58
CA GLU A 6 -13.77 30.82 -13.24
C GLU A 6 -13.90 29.31 -13.02
N ALA A 7 -12.76 28.61 -13.01
CA ALA A 7 -12.70 27.18 -12.76
C ALA A 7 -13.34 26.92 -11.38
N ARG A 8 -14.56 26.36 -11.38
CA ARG A 8 -15.28 26.01 -10.15
C ARG A 8 -14.40 25.05 -9.35
N GLU A 9 -13.93 25.49 -8.19
CA GLU A 9 -13.25 24.63 -7.22
C GLU A 9 -14.22 23.50 -6.80
N GLN A 10 -14.06 22.34 -7.42
CA GLN A 10 -14.78 21.13 -7.04
C GLN A 10 -13.92 20.38 -6.02
N SER A 11 -14.54 19.90 -4.95
CA SER A 11 -13.86 19.03 -3.99
C SER A 11 -13.33 17.79 -4.71
N PHE A 12 -12.12 17.36 -4.34
CA PHE A 12 -11.49 16.20 -4.96
C PHE A 12 -12.41 14.96 -4.82
N PRO A 13 -12.65 14.19 -5.89
CA PRO A 13 -13.71 13.19 -5.94
C PRO A 13 -13.44 11.95 -5.08
N ALA A 14 -12.21 11.76 -4.61
CA ALA A 14 -11.83 10.65 -3.72
C ALA A 14 -11.36 11.19 -2.37
N LYS A 15 -11.50 10.39 -1.30
CA LYS A 15 -10.92 10.79 0.00
C LYS A 15 -9.41 10.70 -0.11
N THR A 16 -8.73 11.81 0.13
CA THR A 16 -7.27 11.91 0.06
C THR A 16 -6.71 12.38 1.40
N ARG A 17 -5.60 11.78 1.82
CA ARG A 17 -4.82 12.21 2.98
C ARG A 17 -3.35 12.30 2.60
N GLN A 18 -2.65 13.22 3.25
CA GLN A 18 -1.22 13.45 3.04
C GLN A 18 -0.56 13.63 4.40
N ALA A 19 0.65 13.11 4.55
CA ALA A 19 1.48 13.32 5.73
C ALA A 19 2.95 13.46 5.33
N LEU A 20 3.69 14.23 6.11
CA LEU A 20 5.12 14.41 5.96
C LEU A 20 5.82 13.80 7.18
N GLY A 21 6.92 13.11 6.95
CA GLY A 21 7.74 12.52 8.01
C GLY A 21 9.20 12.39 7.58
N THR A 22 9.99 11.75 8.44
CA THR A 22 11.41 11.49 8.18
C THR A 22 11.65 10.00 8.35
N ILE A 23 12.29 9.37 7.37
CA ILE A 23 12.69 7.96 7.44
C ILE A 23 14.18 7.92 7.14
N ASN A 24 14.98 7.37 8.06
CA ASN A 24 16.45 7.35 7.95
C ASN A 24 17.07 8.74 7.71
N GLY A 25 16.51 9.77 8.35
CA GLY A 25 16.96 11.15 8.18
C GLY A 25 16.56 11.81 6.85
N VAL A 26 15.79 11.13 5.99
CA VAL A 26 15.33 11.65 4.70
C VAL A 26 13.85 12.06 4.78
N ALA A 27 13.55 13.29 4.38
CA ALA A 27 12.18 13.78 4.28
C ALA A 27 11.37 12.90 3.33
N THR A 28 10.25 12.39 3.83
CA THR A 28 9.38 11.43 3.15
C THR A 28 7.95 11.95 3.15
N GLU A 29 7.34 11.96 1.97
CA GLU A 29 5.94 12.29 1.78
C GLU A 29 5.13 11.00 1.63
N ALA A 30 4.08 10.86 2.43
CA ALA A 30 3.10 9.80 2.28
C ALA A 30 1.77 10.38 1.81
N ASN A 31 1.11 9.69 0.87
CA ASN A 31 -0.21 10.06 0.38
C ASN A 31 -1.10 8.83 0.30
N SER A 32 -2.38 8.97 0.62
CA SER A 32 -3.40 7.96 0.35
C SER A 32 -4.55 8.54 -0.46
N VAL A 33 -5.09 7.73 -1.37
CA VAL A 33 -6.30 8.03 -2.14
C VAL A 33 -7.21 6.82 -2.12
N TRP A 34 -8.44 7.01 -1.66
CA TRP A 34 -9.42 5.95 -1.45
C TRP A 34 -10.43 5.96 -2.59
N PHE A 35 -10.24 5.07 -3.54
CA PHE A 35 -11.20 4.81 -4.61
C PHE A 35 -12.23 3.76 -4.15
N SER A 36 -13.23 3.51 -5.00
CA SER A 36 -14.25 2.47 -4.77
C SER A 36 -13.70 1.05 -4.92
N ASP A 37 -12.71 0.85 -5.78
CA ASP A 37 -12.13 -0.47 -6.12
C ASP A 37 -10.72 -0.69 -5.54
N ARG A 38 -10.02 0.38 -5.17
CA ARG A 38 -8.65 0.34 -4.68
C ARG A 38 -8.34 1.40 -3.63
N ILE A 39 -7.33 1.12 -2.84
CA ILE A 39 -6.69 2.10 -1.95
C ILE A 39 -5.30 2.32 -2.50
N MET A 40 -5.02 3.52 -3.01
CA MET A 40 -3.69 3.86 -3.48
C MET A 40 -2.94 4.53 -2.35
N VAL A 41 -1.77 4.00 -2.00
CA VAL A 41 -0.87 4.59 -1.03
C VAL A 41 0.45 4.83 -1.72
N THR A 42 1.06 5.98 -1.50
CA THR A 42 2.39 6.29 -2.03
C THR A 42 3.27 6.81 -0.93
N MET A 43 4.54 6.44 -0.98
CA MET A 43 5.60 7.00 -0.16
C MET A 43 6.74 7.43 -1.06
N SER A 44 7.08 8.71 -1.02
CA SER A 44 8.06 9.32 -1.90
C SER A 44 9.14 10.03 -1.10
N GLN A 45 10.39 9.76 -1.46
CA GLN A 45 11.53 10.57 -1.06
C GLN A 45 12.12 11.21 -2.32
N GLU A 46 12.41 12.51 -2.28
CA GLU A 46 12.89 13.28 -3.44
C GLU A 46 12.01 13.16 -4.70
N GLY A 47 10.70 12.97 -4.54
CA GLY A 47 9.76 12.83 -5.66
C GLY A 47 9.86 11.49 -6.41
N ARG A 48 10.59 10.50 -5.86
CA ARG A 48 10.73 9.17 -6.47
C ARG A 48 9.48 8.32 -6.21
N LEU A 49 9.11 7.48 -7.17
CA LEU A 49 8.15 6.38 -7.05
C LEU A 49 8.66 5.22 -7.90
N SER A 50 9.70 4.56 -7.40
CA SER A 50 10.50 3.61 -8.17
C SER A 50 9.95 2.20 -8.20
N GLN A 51 9.04 1.84 -7.28
CA GLN A 51 8.45 0.50 -7.20
C GLN A 51 6.95 0.60 -6.95
N TRP A 52 6.17 -0.25 -7.62
CA TRP A 52 4.74 -0.38 -7.42
C TRP A 52 4.40 -1.82 -7.07
N VAL A 53 3.61 -2.01 -6.03
CA VAL A 53 3.20 -3.32 -5.53
C VAL A 53 1.70 -3.28 -5.28
N HIS A 54 0.97 -4.31 -5.72
CA HIS A 54 -0.43 -4.47 -5.32
C HIS A 54 -0.59 -5.58 -4.30
N VAL A 55 -1.67 -5.51 -3.51
CA VAL A 55 -2.10 -6.58 -2.60
C VAL A 55 -3.64 -6.61 -2.60
N PRO A 56 -4.27 -7.70 -3.07
CA PRO A 56 -5.70 -7.91 -2.85
C PRO A 56 -5.97 -8.02 -1.34
N ILE A 57 -6.86 -7.20 -0.78
CA ILE A 57 -7.19 -7.27 0.66
C ILE A 57 -8.11 -8.46 0.93
N LEU A 58 -9.01 -8.77 0.00
CA LEU A 58 -9.78 -10.02 0.06
C LEU A 58 -9.16 -11.11 -0.83
N PRO A 59 -9.32 -12.38 -0.44
CA PRO A 59 -8.94 -13.51 -1.26
C PRO A 59 -9.77 -13.53 -2.55
N SER A 60 -9.16 -13.97 -3.65
CA SER A 60 -9.94 -14.30 -4.84
C SER A 60 -10.84 -15.51 -4.59
N PRO A 61 -11.90 -15.75 -5.37
CA PRO A 61 -12.71 -16.97 -5.24
C PRO A 61 -11.88 -18.26 -5.35
N ALA A 62 -10.80 -18.25 -6.13
CA ALA A 62 -9.88 -19.38 -6.21
C ALA A 62 -9.12 -19.58 -4.88
N ASP A 63 -8.64 -18.50 -4.27
CA ASP A 63 -7.99 -18.53 -2.95
C ASP A 63 -8.99 -18.94 -1.85
N MET A 64 -10.26 -18.57 -1.98
CA MET A 64 -11.32 -19.01 -1.06
C MET A 64 -11.59 -20.51 -1.18
N VAL A 65 -11.55 -21.07 -2.38
CA VAL A 65 -11.67 -22.52 -2.60
C VAL A 65 -10.47 -23.24 -2.00
N ASP A 66 -9.25 -22.76 -2.26
CA ASP A 66 -8.03 -23.31 -1.67
C ASP A 66 -8.06 -23.25 -0.14
N MET A 67 -8.52 -22.12 0.44
CA MET A 67 -8.72 -21.99 1.88
C MET A 67 -9.74 -22.96 2.46
N ASN A 68 -10.86 -23.21 1.76
CA ASN A 68 -11.85 -24.20 2.20
C ASN A 68 -11.31 -25.64 2.12
N LEU A 69 -10.48 -25.93 1.13
CA LEU A 69 -9.78 -27.22 0.98
C LEU A 69 -8.67 -27.39 2.04
N SER A 70 -7.94 -26.32 2.37
CA SER A 70 -6.92 -26.28 3.42
C SER A 70 -7.51 -26.23 4.84
N ALA A 71 -8.78 -25.86 5.01
CA ALA A 71 -9.51 -26.03 6.27
C ALA A 71 -10.00 -27.47 6.45
N SER A 72 -10.30 -28.15 5.33
CA SER A 72 -10.78 -29.54 5.30
C SER A 72 -9.64 -30.56 5.44
N SER A 73 -8.46 -30.25 4.90
CA SER A 73 -7.22 -30.96 5.19
C SER A 73 -6.55 -30.27 6.38
N ARG A 74 -6.10 -31.01 7.39
CA ARG A 74 -5.53 -30.44 8.63
C ARG A 74 -4.11 -29.87 8.42
N GLY A 75 -3.89 -29.13 7.33
CA GLY A 75 -2.63 -28.52 6.95
C GLY A 75 -2.47 -27.16 7.61
N MET A 76 -1.51 -27.05 8.51
CA MET A 76 -1.18 -25.86 9.31
C MET A 76 -0.55 -24.71 8.49
N LEU A 77 -0.99 -24.49 7.25
CA LEU A 77 -0.50 -23.38 6.44
C LEU A 77 -1.28 -22.11 6.81
N PRO A 78 -0.62 -21.03 7.25
CA PRO A 78 -1.31 -19.78 7.53
C PRO A 78 -1.98 -19.28 6.26
N SER A 79 -3.28 -19.06 6.31
CA SER A 79 -4.06 -18.54 5.20
C SER A 79 -3.74 -17.07 4.95
N THR A 80 -2.61 -16.81 4.29
CA THR A 80 -2.10 -15.47 4.00
C THR A 80 -2.52 -15.06 2.59
N HIS A 81 -3.83 -14.85 2.41
CA HIS A 81 -4.40 -14.38 1.14
C HIS A 81 -3.88 -13.00 0.69
N LEU A 82 -3.17 -12.29 1.56
CA LEU A 82 -2.48 -11.03 1.26
C LEU A 82 -1.21 -11.29 0.45
N THR A 83 -1.39 -11.75 -0.79
CA THR A 83 -0.29 -11.98 -1.72
C THR A 83 0.12 -10.68 -2.38
N ALA A 84 1.29 -10.17 -2.04
CA ALA A 84 1.86 -8.99 -2.67
C ALA A 84 2.45 -9.34 -4.05
N THR A 85 2.19 -8.51 -5.05
CA THR A 85 2.77 -8.67 -6.39
C THR A 85 3.36 -7.36 -6.86
N THR A 86 4.64 -7.39 -7.24
CA THR A 86 5.31 -6.23 -7.86
C THR A 86 4.73 -6.00 -9.25
N LEU A 87 4.18 -4.80 -9.48
CA LEU A 87 3.69 -4.36 -10.78
C LEU A 87 4.82 -3.78 -11.63
N LEU A 88 5.65 -2.95 -11.03
CA LEU A 88 6.72 -2.20 -11.69
C LEU A 88 7.87 -1.99 -10.71
N GLY A 89 9.10 -1.90 -11.22
CA GLY A 89 10.22 -1.39 -10.44
C GLY A 89 10.86 -2.35 -9.43
N GLY A 90 10.79 -3.66 -9.69
CA GLY A 90 11.56 -4.70 -8.99
C GLY A 90 13.06 -4.59 -9.27
N GLY A 91 13.69 -3.52 -8.77
CA GLY A 91 15.09 -3.19 -9.00
C GLY A 91 16.09 -4.00 -8.16
N GLY A 92 15.88 -5.32 -8.03
CA GLY A 92 16.71 -6.27 -7.28
C GLY A 92 15.98 -6.99 -6.14
N ASP A 93 16.45 -8.19 -5.79
CA ASP A 93 15.79 -9.13 -4.86
C ASP A 93 15.48 -8.49 -3.49
N GLU A 94 16.40 -7.69 -2.95
CA GLU A 94 16.24 -7.05 -1.64
C GLU A 94 15.14 -5.98 -1.67
N ARG A 95 15.10 -5.15 -2.73
CA ARG A 95 14.07 -4.12 -2.93
C ARG A 95 12.71 -4.75 -3.17
N GLU A 96 12.67 -5.81 -3.97
CA GLU A 96 11.44 -6.56 -4.20
C GLU A 96 10.89 -7.16 -2.90
N THR A 97 11.73 -7.86 -2.15
CA THR A 97 11.36 -8.48 -0.87
C THR A 97 10.84 -7.45 0.12
N LEU A 98 11.56 -6.34 0.30
CA LEU A 98 11.16 -5.30 1.26
C LEU A 98 9.87 -4.59 0.81
N GLY A 99 9.72 -4.29 -0.48
CA GLY A 99 8.52 -3.66 -1.02
C GLY A 99 7.28 -4.53 -0.87
N GLN A 100 7.38 -5.83 -1.17
CA GLN A 100 6.30 -6.79 -0.94
C GLN A 100 5.98 -6.95 0.54
N PHE A 101 7.00 -6.96 1.41
CA PHE A 101 6.81 -7.01 2.84
C PHE A 101 6.02 -5.80 3.36
N TYR A 102 6.42 -4.58 3.00
CA TYR A 102 5.68 -3.37 3.38
C TYR A 102 4.24 -3.42 2.86
N ALA A 103 4.05 -3.78 1.59
CA ALA A 103 2.71 -3.88 1.01
C ALA A 103 1.82 -4.87 1.79
N ALA A 104 2.34 -6.05 2.12
CA ALA A 104 1.61 -7.05 2.90
C ALA A 104 1.27 -6.56 4.32
N GLN A 105 2.19 -5.87 5.01
CA GLN A 105 1.91 -5.32 6.34
C GLN A 105 0.87 -4.20 6.31
N ILE A 106 0.92 -3.33 5.29
CA ILE A 106 -0.07 -2.26 5.10
C ILE A 106 -1.44 -2.84 4.77
N ALA A 107 -1.51 -3.83 3.87
CA ALA A 107 -2.76 -4.52 3.55
C ALA A 107 -3.35 -5.21 4.80
N ARG A 108 -2.50 -5.84 5.61
CA ARG A 108 -2.91 -6.42 6.90
C ARG A 108 -3.46 -5.37 7.85
N LEU A 109 -2.81 -4.21 7.95
CA LEU A 109 -3.28 -3.11 8.79
C LEU A 109 -4.66 -2.61 8.35
N ILE A 110 -4.90 -2.48 7.04
CA ILE A 110 -6.21 -2.10 6.49
C ILE A 110 -7.26 -3.18 6.80
N SER A 111 -6.94 -4.45 6.55
CA SER A 111 -7.83 -5.58 6.85
C SER A 111 -8.22 -5.68 8.33
N LEU A 112 -7.29 -5.35 9.24
CA LEU A 112 -7.58 -5.30 10.68
C LEU A 112 -8.49 -4.14 11.08
N ARG A 113 -8.48 -3.05 10.31
CA ARG A 113 -9.34 -1.88 10.55
C ARG A 113 -10.75 -2.09 10.00
N ASP A 114 -10.85 -2.70 8.83
CA ASP A 114 -12.11 -3.06 8.17
C ASP A 114 -11.98 -4.44 7.53
N SER A 115 -12.59 -5.45 8.17
CA SER A 115 -12.53 -6.84 7.72
C SER A 115 -13.34 -7.09 6.46
N GLU A 116 -14.25 -6.19 6.09
CA GLU A 116 -15.09 -6.31 4.89
C GLU A 116 -14.54 -5.53 3.70
N ASP A 117 -13.38 -4.89 3.83
CA ASP A 117 -12.77 -4.13 2.73
C ASP A 117 -12.35 -5.05 1.58
N ARG A 118 -13.01 -4.89 0.44
CA ARG A 118 -12.83 -5.74 -0.76
C ARG A 118 -11.84 -5.17 -1.75
N ARG A 119 -11.25 -4.02 -1.44
CA ARG A 119 -10.43 -3.27 -2.38
C ARG A 119 -9.03 -3.87 -2.50
N THR A 120 -8.36 -3.50 -3.57
CA THR A 120 -6.93 -3.80 -3.74
C THR A 120 -6.10 -2.65 -3.18
N LEU A 121 -5.11 -2.95 -2.34
CA LEU A 121 -4.07 -1.98 -2.02
C LEU A 121 -3.13 -1.84 -3.22
N VAL A 122 -2.84 -0.61 -3.63
CA VAL A 122 -1.80 -0.28 -4.59
C VAL A 122 -0.79 0.63 -3.89
N LEU A 123 0.42 0.12 -3.67
CA LEU A 123 1.50 0.80 -2.96
C LEU A 123 2.57 1.26 -3.95
N GLY A 124 2.82 2.57 -4.01
CA GLY A 124 3.99 3.16 -4.66
C GLY A 124 5.09 3.47 -3.66
N LEU A 125 6.28 2.90 -3.82
CA LEU A 125 7.44 3.11 -2.96
C LEU A 125 8.56 3.82 -3.70
N GLY A 126 9.07 4.87 -3.08
CA GLY A 126 10.13 5.74 -3.58
C GLY A 126 11.25 5.96 -2.58
N LEU A 127 11.62 4.93 -1.82
CA LEU A 127 12.71 5.04 -0.84
C LEU A 127 14.08 5.08 -1.54
N LEU A 128 14.93 6.03 -1.15
CA LEU A 128 16.29 6.21 -1.70
C LEU A 128 17.12 4.94 -1.52
N LYS A 129 17.08 4.36 -0.33
CA LYS A 129 17.78 3.15 0.03
C LYS A 129 16.80 2.14 0.61
N VAL A 130 17.06 0.88 0.29
CA VAL A 130 16.42 -0.25 0.97
C VAL A 130 17.11 -0.34 2.33
N ASP A 131 16.34 -0.22 3.40
CA ASP A 131 16.84 -0.36 4.76
C ASP A 131 16.00 -1.39 5.50
N THR A 132 16.69 -2.37 6.08
CA THR A 132 16.11 -3.48 6.83
C THR A 132 16.15 -3.24 8.34
N ALA A 133 16.64 -2.06 8.78
CA ALA A 133 16.60 -1.63 10.16
C ALA A 133 15.15 -1.58 10.68
N ARG A 134 14.97 -2.04 11.91
CA ARG A 134 13.67 -2.06 12.59
C ARG A 134 13.10 -0.66 12.77
N GLU A 135 13.95 0.33 13.02
CA GLU A 135 13.58 1.74 13.18
C GLU A 135 12.96 2.28 11.89
N ALA A 136 13.62 2.06 10.74
CA ALA A 136 13.10 2.43 9.43
C ALA A 136 11.71 1.83 9.14
N PHE A 137 11.50 0.58 9.56
CA PHE A 137 10.19 -0.07 9.45
C PHE A 137 9.13 0.62 10.32
N PHE A 138 9.43 0.92 11.59
CA PHE A 138 8.47 1.59 12.46
C PHE A 138 8.14 3.00 11.98
N ASP A 139 9.16 3.78 11.61
CA ASP A 139 8.97 5.13 11.07
C ASP A 139 8.10 5.10 9.81
N THR A 140 8.33 4.11 8.93
CA THR A 140 7.51 3.87 7.74
C THR A 140 6.06 3.57 8.11
N MET A 141 5.84 2.60 9.00
CA MET A 141 4.48 2.18 9.37
C MET A 141 3.72 3.25 10.14
N ASP A 142 4.39 4.05 10.95
CA ASP A 142 3.78 5.16 11.68
C ASP A 142 3.37 6.28 10.72
N LEU A 143 4.23 6.65 9.76
CA LEU A 143 3.84 7.61 8.72
C LEU A 143 2.67 7.12 7.87
N ILE A 144 2.61 5.82 7.58
CA ILE A 144 1.49 5.22 6.85
C ILE A 144 0.18 5.32 7.65
N LYS A 145 0.21 5.09 8.97
CA LYS A 145 -1.00 5.19 9.81
C LYS A 145 -1.63 6.59 9.77
N GLU A 146 -0.82 7.64 9.64
CA GLU A 146 -1.31 9.02 9.54
C GLU A 146 -2.12 9.27 8.26
N VAL A 147 -1.78 8.57 7.17
CA VAL A 147 -2.49 8.71 5.89
C VAL A 147 -3.59 7.68 5.69
N LEU A 148 -3.68 6.63 6.49
CA LEU A 148 -4.76 5.65 6.40
C LEU A 148 -6.05 6.11 7.10
#